data_AF-A0AB33YYT9-F1
#
_entry.id   AF-A0AB33YYT9-F1
#
_cell.length_a   1.000
_cell.length_b   1.000
_cell.length_c   1.000
_cell.angle_alpha   90.00
_cell.angle_beta   90.00
_cell.angle_gamma   90.00
#
_symmetry.space_group_name_H-M   'P 1'
#
loop_
_entity.id
_entity.type
_entity.pdbx_description
1 polymer ?
#
loop_
_entity_poly.entity_id
_entity_poly.type
_entity_poly.pdbx_seq_one_letter_code
_entity_poly.pdbx_strand_id
1 'polypeptide(L)' 'MKIEISGPFFKCEEDENIFFSRLYSLPGYDIVVGKGSYLYLTLKHDSKNQALNQVQEICDFWNTTYKVLD' A
#
# COMPACT_ATOMS: atom_id res chain seq x y z
N MET A 1 -0.56 3.85 12.13
CA MET A 1 -0.49 2.42 11.76
C MET A 1 0.56 2.26 10.67
N LYS A 2 1.42 1.26 10.79
CA LYS A 2 2.44 0.95 9.78
C LYS A 2 2.11 -0.37 9.10
N ILE A 3 2.32 -0.44 7.81
CA ILE A 3 2.05 -1.61 6.98
C ILE A 3 3.28 -1.86 6.11
N GLU A 4 3.74 -3.10 6.06
CA GLU A 4 4.72 -3.56 5.08
C GLU A 4 3.99 -4.30 3.97
N ILE A 5 4.24 -3.93 2.72
CA ILE A 5 3.71 -4.55 1.50
C ILE A 5 4.89 -5.17 0.74
N SER A 6 4.75 -6.42 0.30
CA SER A 6 5.72 -7.06 -0.59
C SER A 6 5.82 -6.29 -1.91
N GLY A 7 7.02 -6.14 -2.45
CA GLY A 7 7.28 -5.39 -3.67
C GLY A 7 6.40 -5.86 -4.83
N PRO A 8 5.53 -5.00 -5.37
CA PRO A 8 4.73 -5.33 -6.55
C PRO A 8 5.61 -5.51 -7.79
N PHE A 9 5.16 -6.35 -8.72
CA PHE A 9 5.72 -6.42 -10.06
C PHE A 9 4.93 -5.49 -10.98
N PHE A 10 5.61 -4.53 -11.60
CA PHE A 10 5.00 -3.60 -12.55
C PHE A 10 5.35 -3.96 -13.98
N LYS A 11 4.34 -3.96 -14.86
CA LYS A 11 4.53 -4.24 -16.29
C LYS A 11 5.07 -3.03 -17.07
N CYS A 12 4.77 -1.83 -16.60
CA CYS A 12 5.16 -0.56 -17.21
C CYS A 12 5.08 0.57 -16.17
N GLU A 13 5.56 1.75 -16.55
CA GLU A 13 5.50 2.96 -15.70
C GLU A 13 4.06 3.37 -15.36
N GLU A 14 3.11 3.17 -16.29
CA GLU A 14 1.70 3.46 -16.03
C GLU A 14 1.12 2.56 -14.93
N ASP A 15 1.45 1.27 -14.94
CA ASP A 15 1.02 0.31 -13.92
C ASP A 15 1.56 0.68 -12.54
N GLU A 16 2.85 1.07 -12.47
CA GLU A 16 3.48 1.61 -11.26
C GLU A 16 2.76 2.87 -10.77
N ASN A 17 2.49 3.82 -11.66
CA ASN A 17 1.79 5.06 -11.34
C ASN A 17 0.38 4.81 -10.80
N ILE A 18 -0.36 3.85 -11.38
CA ILE A 18 -1.70 3.47 -10.91
C ILE A 18 -1.60 2.85 -9.51
N PHE A 19 -0.65 1.96 -9.26
CA PHE A 19 -0.46 1.35 -7.94
C PHE A 19 -0.22 2.41 -6.86
N PHE A 20 0.73 3.31 -7.08
CA PHE A 20 1.05 4.36 -6.11
C PHE A 20 -0.09 5.38 -5.96
N SER A 21 -0.77 5.74 -7.05
CA SER A 21 -1.96 6.60 -6.98
C SER A 21 -3.06 6.02 -6.08
N ARG A 22 -3.29 4.70 -6.15
CA ARG A 22 -4.22 4.02 -5.25
C ARG A 22 -3.75 4.06 -3.79
N LEU A 23 -2.46 3.87 -3.52
CA LEU A 23 -1.91 3.98 -2.17
C LEU A 23 -2.08 5.40 -1.61
N TYR A 24 -1.83 6.44 -2.42
CA TYR A 24 -1.98 7.85 -2.02
C TYR A 24 -3.43 8.23 -1.74
N SER A 25 -4.37 7.50 -2.34
CA SER A 25 -5.82 7.72 -2.18
C SER A 25 -6.39 7.02 -0.94
N LEU A 26 -5.58 6.26 -0.20
CA LEU A 26 -6.05 5.55 0.99
C LEU A 26 -6.51 6.52 2.10
N PRO A 27 -7.62 6.22 2.78
CA PRO A 27 -8.06 6.97 3.95
C PRO A 27 -6.97 7.05 5.02
N GLY A 28 -6.61 8.28 5.39
CA GLY A 28 -5.54 8.50 6.36
C GLY A 28 -4.14 8.25 5.82
N TYR A 29 -3.92 8.24 4.50
CA TYR A 29 -2.57 8.22 3.92
C TYR A 29 -1.67 9.29 4.56
N ASP A 30 -0.47 8.88 4.94
CA ASP A 30 0.57 9.76 5.47
C ASP A 30 1.81 9.71 4.58
N ILE A 31 2.41 8.53 4.44
CA ILE A 31 3.62 8.32 3.63
C ILE A 31 3.75 6.87 3.19
N VAL A 32 4.36 6.66 2.01
CA VAL A 32 4.92 5.37 1.60
C VAL A 32 6.42 5.52 1.32
N VAL A 33 7.22 4.56 1.78
CA VAL A 33 8.66 4.52 1.56
C VAL A 33 9.04 3.17 0.98
N GLY A 34 9.74 3.17 -0.16
CA GLY A 34 10.36 1.97 -0.71
C GLY A 34 11.69 1.66 -0.02
N LYS A 35 11.88 0.40 0.40
CA LYS A 35 13.16 -0.07 0.95
C LYS A 35 13.42 -1.52 0.54
N GLY A 36 14.36 -1.71 -0.38
CA GLY A 36 14.65 -3.00 -0.98
C GLY A 36 13.43 -3.52 -1.74
N SER A 37 13.06 -4.78 -1.50
CA SER A 37 11.91 -5.43 -2.15
C SER A 37 10.58 -5.20 -1.44
N TYR A 38 10.46 -4.19 -0.58
CA TYR A 38 9.27 -3.92 0.22
C TYR A 38 8.90 -2.44 0.21
N LEU A 39 7.60 -2.18 0.40
CA LEU A 39 7.05 -0.85 0.61
C LEU A 39 6.53 -0.74 2.05
N TYR A 40 6.83 0.40 2.69
CA TYR A 40 6.40 0.70 4.05
C TYR A 40 5.42 1.85 4.00
N LEU A 41 4.13 1.53 4.20
CA LEU A 41 3.02 2.46 4.20
C LEU A 41 2.69 2.87 5.65
N THR A 42 2.52 4.17 5.87
CA THR A 42 2.04 4.72 7.14
C THR A 42 0.67 5.36 6.92
N LEU A 43 -0.27 4.98 7.78
CA LEU A 43 -1.64 5.49 7.82
C LEU A 43 -1.97 6.10 9.19
N LYS A 44 -2.71 7.20 9.18
CA LYS A 44 -3.30 7.86 10.36
C LYS A 44 -4.42 6.99 10.95
N HIS A 45 -4.68 7.15 12.25
CA HIS A 45 -5.43 6.16 13.04
C HIS A 45 -6.95 6.17 12.79
N ASP A 46 -7.52 7.29 12.33
CA ASP A 46 -8.97 7.52 12.24
C ASP A 46 -9.73 6.63 11.22
N SER A 47 -9.05 5.86 10.36
CA SER A 47 -9.72 5.08 9.31
C SER A 47 -9.18 3.66 9.15
N LYS A 48 -8.67 3.07 10.23
CA LYS A 48 -7.98 1.76 10.22
C LYS A 48 -8.71 0.68 9.42
N ASN A 49 -9.99 0.41 9.71
CA ASN A 49 -10.72 -0.70 9.06
C ASN A 49 -10.97 -0.45 7.56
N GLN A 50 -11.37 0.77 7.20
CA GLN A 50 -11.62 1.14 5.80
C GLN A 50 -10.32 1.11 4.99
N ALA A 51 -9.24 1.64 5.56
CA ALA A 51 -7.94 1.67 4.89
C ALA A 51 -7.35 0.26 4.73
N LEU A 52 -7.50 -0.63 5.72
CA LEU A 52 -7.06 -2.03 5.60
C LEU A 52 -7.82 -2.79 4.51
N ASN A 53 -9.13 -2.57 4.37
CA ASN A 53 -9.90 -3.17 3.28
C ASN A 53 -9.38 -2.72 1.91
N GLN A 54 -9.11 -1.41 1.74
CA GLN A 54 -8.57 -0.90 0.48
C GLN A 54 -7.14 -1.36 0.22
N VAL A 55 -6.30 -1.48 1.26
CA VAL A 55 -4.97 -2.07 1.13
C VAL A 55 -5.06 -3.53 0.66
N GLN A 56 -6.01 -4.31 1.19
CA GLN A 56 -6.27 -5.66 0.71
C GLN A 56 -6.65 -5.68 -0.77
N GLU A 57 -7.59 -4.83 -1.20
CA GLU A 57 -8.00 -4.73 -2.61
C GLU A 57 -6.85 -4.36 -3.56
N ILE A 58 -5.98 -3.44 -3.14
CA ILE A 58 -4.76 -3.09 -3.87
C ILE A 58 -3.82 -4.29 -3.92
N CYS A 59 -3.62 -4.97 -2.81
CA CYS A 59 -2.72 -6.11 -2.75
C CYS A 59 -3.20 -7.25 -3.66
N ASP A 60 -4.49 -7.55 -3.66
CA ASP A 60 -5.11 -8.57 -4.50
C ASP A 60 -4.92 -8.26 -6.00
N PHE A 61 -5.08 -6.99 -6.41
CA PHE A 61 -4.95 -6.59 -7.81
C PHE A 61 -3.52 -6.78 -8.35
N TRP A 62 -2.50 -6.48 -7.55
CA TRP A 62 -1.08 -6.68 -7.93
C TRP A 62 -0.49 -8.00 -7.46
N ASN A 63 -1.32 -8.92 -6.92
CA ASN A 63 -0.89 -10.20 -6.37
C ASN A 63 0.27 -10.05 -5.36
N THR A 64 0.15 -9.06 -4.47
CA THR A 64 1.08 -8.79 -3.37
C THR A 64 0.47 -9.17 -2.04
N THR A 65 1.28 -9.20 -0.99
CA THR A 65 0.84 -9.46 0.39
C THR A 65 1.26 -8.30 1.28
N TYR A 66 0.53 -8.10 2.38
CA TYR A 66 0.90 -7.12 3.38
C TYR A 66 0.84 -7.70 4.79
N LYS A 67 1.55 -7.04 5.71
CA LYS A 67 1.45 -7.28 7.15
C LYS A 67 1.37 -5.94 7.88
N VAL A 68 0.54 -5.90 8.92
CA VAL A 68 0.48 -4.74 9.82
C VAL A 68 1.67 -4.84 10.79
N LEU A 69 2.43 -3.75 10.89
CA LEU A 69 3.53 -3.59 11.83
C LEU A 69 3.01 -2.82 13.05
N ASP A 70 3.19 -3.39 14.24
CA ASP A 70 2.85 -2.76 15.53
C ASP A 70 3.71 -1.51 15.80
#